data_AF-A0A286AC99-F1
#
_entry.id   AF-A0A286AC99-F1
#
_cell.length_a   1.000
_cell.length_b   1.000
_cell.length_c   1.000
_cell.angle_alpha   90.00
_cell.angle_beta   90.00
_cell.angle_gamma   90.00
#
_symmetry.space_group_name_H-M   'P 1'
#
loop_
_entity.id
_entity.type
_entity.pdbx_description
1 polymer ?
#
loop_
_entity_poly.entity_id
_entity_poly.type
_entity_poly.pdbx_seq_one_letter_code
_entity_poly.pdbx_strand_id
1 'polypeptide(L)'
;MNDLIYGVDNEEIRKITGEDLKVIKKWKKGTKEIPESALRLLRLYLSGDASALLGDEWKGYRFVGNLFYVPEWRNGFPPHEIRAMFWKVQQLWSLQREIELLKQELDRRNEDINTLEVRVHFYKRQLTLESRFGLILERIFI
;
A
#
# COMPACT_ATOMS: atom_id res chain seq x y z
N MET A 1 -0.47 32.80 25.81
CA MET A 1 0.08 33.49 24.62
C MET A 1 0.38 32.38 23.61
N ASN A 2 -0.09 32.45 22.37
CA ASN A 2 0.09 31.33 21.42
C ASN A 2 1.54 31.29 20.93
N ASP A 3 2.30 30.29 21.36
CA ASP A 3 3.73 30.12 21.01
C ASP A 3 3.95 29.96 19.50
N LEU A 4 2.92 29.52 18.76
CA LEU A 4 2.94 29.35 17.30
C LEU A 4 3.31 30.61 16.51
N ILE A 5 3.05 31.79 17.05
CA ILE A 5 3.22 33.07 16.34
C ILE A 5 4.49 33.79 16.81
N TYR A 6 5.10 33.30 17.89
CA TYR A 6 6.24 33.92 18.53
C TYR A 6 7.51 33.51 17.78
N GLY A 7 8.15 34.46 17.10
CA GLY A 7 9.34 34.22 16.26
C GLY A 7 9.09 34.16 14.75
N VAL A 8 7.83 34.12 14.30
CA VAL A 8 7.47 34.19 12.86
C VAL A 8 7.36 35.65 12.43
N ASP A 9 7.79 36.02 11.22
CA ASP A 9 7.69 37.42 10.78
C ASP A 9 6.23 37.86 10.51
N ASN A 10 5.94 39.14 10.67
CA ASN A 10 4.59 39.68 10.44
C ASN A 10 4.17 39.59 8.97
N GLU A 11 5.11 39.75 8.03
CA GLU A 11 4.81 39.61 6.59
C GLU A 11 4.52 38.16 6.23
N GLU A 12 5.21 37.22 6.88
CA GLU A 12 4.98 35.79 6.69
C GLU A 12 3.60 35.37 7.19
N ILE A 13 3.18 35.84 8.37
CA ILE A 13 1.82 35.63 8.88
C ILE A 13 0.79 36.24 7.93
N ARG A 14 1.02 37.44 7.39
CA ARG A 14 0.12 38.06 6.41
C ARG A 14 0.01 37.20 5.15
N LYS A 15 1.12 36.64 4.66
CA LYS A 15 1.11 35.76 3.49
C LYS A 15 0.30 34.48 3.73
N ILE A 16 0.34 33.94 4.95
CA ILE A 16 -0.37 32.71 5.33
C ILE A 16 -1.86 32.97 5.55
N THR A 17 -2.22 34.01 6.31
CA THR A 17 -3.60 34.25 6.75
C THR A 17 -4.37 35.26 5.91
N GLY A 18 -3.68 36.10 5.12
CA GLY A 18 -4.28 37.17 4.32
C GLY A 18 -4.70 38.42 5.11
N GLU A 19 -4.38 38.48 6.41
CA GLU A 19 -4.89 39.51 7.32
C GLU A 19 -4.03 40.78 7.39
N ASP A 20 -4.62 41.91 7.76
CA ASP A 20 -3.90 43.18 7.89
C ASP A 20 -2.83 43.10 9.01
N LEU A 21 -1.66 43.68 8.75
CA LEU A 21 -0.56 43.86 9.71
C LEU A 21 -1.03 44.48 11.03
N LYS A 22 -2.02 45.37 11.00
CA LYS A 22 -2.61 45.95 12.23
C LYS A 22 -3.26 44.88 13.11
N VAL A 23 -3.96 43.93 12.49
CA VAL A 23 -4.62 42.82 13.18
C VAL A 23 -3.58 41.82 13.69
N ILE A 24 -2.59 41.48 12.86
CA ILE A 24 -1.49 40.57 13.23
C ILE A 24 -0.69 41.11 14.43
N LYS A 25 -0.39 42.41 14.46
CA LYS A 25 0.27 43.04 15.62
C LYS A 25 -0.57 42.93 16.89
N LYS A 26 -1.90 43.02 16.80
CA LYS A 26 -2.80 42.85 17.94
C LYS A 26 -2.86 41.39 18.42
N TRP A 27 -2.77 40.43 17.51
CA TRP A 27 -2.67 39.00 17.82
C TRP A 27 -1.39 38.68 18.59
N LYS A 28 -0.22 39.15 18.10
CA LYS A 28 1.06 38.95 18.80
C LYS A 28 1.11 39.60 20.18
N LYS A 29 0.46 40.77 20.33
CA LYS A 29 0.33 41.45 21.63
C LYS A 29 -0.66 40.76 22.59
N GLY A 30 -1.45 39.79 22.12
CA GLY A 30 -2.50 39.13 22.92
C GLY A 30 -3.73 40.01 23.17
N THR A 31 -3.83 41.16 22.50
CA THR A 31 -4.95 42.12 22.67
C THR A 31 -6.21 41.74 21.88
N LYS A 32 -6.09 40.79 20.94
CA LYS A 32 -7.20 40.26 20.14
C LYS A 32 -6.98 38.76 19.97
N GLU A 33 -8.03 37.97 20.16
CA GLU A 33 -7.99 36.54 19.88
C GLU A 33 -7.81 36.25 18.40
N ILE A 34 -7.16 35.13 18.12
CA ILE A 34 -6.88 34.67 16.76
C ILE A 34 -8.05 33.80 16.34
N PRO A 35 -8.69 34.08 15.20
CA PRO A 35 -9.72 33.20 14.67
C PRO A 35 -9.19 31.77 14.49
N GLU A 36 -10.02 30.79 14.83
CA GLU A 36 -9.66 29.37 14.75
C GLU A 36 -9.19 28.97 13.34
N SER A 37 -9.80 29.51 12.29
CA SER A 37 -9.38 29.30 10.90
C SER A 37 -7.94 29.75 10.63
N ALA A 38 -7.57 30.94 11.11
CA ALA A 38 -6.21 31.46 10.99
C ALA A 38 -5.22 30.61 11.79
N LEU A 39 -5.62 30.13 12.97
CA LEU A 39 -4.81 29.26 13.81
C LEU A 39 -4.54 27.90 13.14
N ARG A 40 -5.55 27.32 12.49
CA ARG A 40 -5.40 26.07 11.72
C ARG A 40 -4.47 26.22 10.52
N LEU A 41 -4.59 27.34 9.79
CA LEU A 41 -3.67 27.65 8.68
C LEU A 41 -2.24 27.84 9.16
N LEU A 42 -2.05 28.56 10.27
CA LEU A 42 -0.73 28.75 10.87
C LEU A 42 -0.13 27.42 11.35
N ARG A 43 -0.93 26.52 11.95
CA ARG A 43 -0.48 25.17 12.30
C ARG A 43 -0.04 24.40 11.06
N LEU A 44 -0.86 24.34 10.01
CA LEU A 44 -0.47 23.64 8.78
C LEU A 44 0.83 24.20 8.20
N TYR A 45 0.95 25.53 8.10
CA TYR A 45 2.11 26.13 7.42
C TYR A 45 3.41 26.05 8.24
N LEU A 46 3.32 26.19 9.57
CA LEU A 46 4.49 26.26 10.45
C LEU A 46 4.92 24.88 10.98
N SER A 47 3.98 24.05 11.43
CA SER A 47 4.30 22.71 11.95
C SER A 47 4.13 21.61 10.91
N GLY A 48 3.53 21.92 9.76
CA GLY A 48 3.17 20.93 8.76
C GLY A 48 1.96 20.07 9.15
N ASP A 49 1.36 20.30 10.32
CA ASP A 49 0.36 19.39 10.91
C ASP A 49 -0.93 19.36 10.10
N ALA A 50 -1.19 18.22 9.46
CA ALA A 50 -2.36 18.01 8.62
C ALA A 50 -3.66 17.93 9.44
N SER A 51 -3.58 17.47 10.70
CA SER A 51 -4.76 17.30 11.55
C SER A 51 -5.47 18.62 11.86
N ALA A 52 -4.73 19.72 11.85
CA ALA A 52 -5.26 21.06 12.06
C ALA A 52 -6.38 21.42 11.06
N LEU A 53 -6.33 20.90 9.83
CA LEU A 53 -7.35 21.17 8.81
C LEU A 53 -8.20 19.96 8.47
N LEU A 54 -7.62 18.76 8.47
CA LEU A 54 -8.25 17.56 7.93
C LEU A 54 -8.90 16.68 9.01
N GLY A 55 -8.73 17.02 10.29
CA GLY A 55 -9.33 16.31 11.42
C GLY A 55 -8.42 15.25 12.04
N ASP A 56 -8.95 14.53 13.03
CA ASP A 56 -8.16 13.68 13.94
C ASP A 56 -7.52 12.46 13.27
N GLU A 57 -8.08 11.96 12.16
CA GLU A 57 -7.48 10.86 11.39
C GLU A 57 -6.10 11.23 10.80
N TRP A 58 -5.84 12.52 10.63
CA TRP A 58 -4.59 13.05 10.09
C TRP A 58 -3.56 13.38 11.18
N LYS A 59 -3.81 12.96 12.43
CA LYS A 59 -2.89 13.20 13.54
C LYS A 59 -1.54 12.53 13.29
N GLY A 60 -0.48 13.33 13.41
CA GLY A 60 0.91 12.89 13.20
C GLY A 60 1.37 12.93 11.74
N TYR A 61 0.45 13.12 10.77
CA TYR A 61 0.82 13.37 9.38
C TYR A 61 1.31 14.80 9.22
N ARG A 62 2.40 14.99 8.47
CA ARG A 62 3.03 16.30 8.31
C ARG A 62 3.40 16.61 6.87
N PHE A 63 3.16 17.85 6.45
CA PHE A 63 3.65 18.40 5.19
C PHE A 63 4.85 19.31 5.47
N VAL A 64 6.06 18.85 5.15
CA VAL A 64 7.30 19.60 5.40
C VAL A 64 8.21 19.53 4.19
N GLY A 65 8.70 20.67 3.71
CA GLY A 65 9.70 20.71 2.63
C GLY A 65 9.25 20.03 1.33
N ASN A 66 7.99 20.22 0.94
CA ASN A 66 7.34 19.56 -0.21
C ASN A 66 7.20 18.03 -0.11
N LEU A 67 7.44 17.45 1.07
CA LEU A 67 7.25 16.04 1.34
C LEU A 67 6.06 15.82 2.27
N PHE A 68 5.39 14.70 2.09
CA PHE A 68 4.34 14.20 2.98
C PHE A 68 4.91 13.13 3.91
N TYR A 69 4.87 13.38 5.20
CA TYR A 69 5.34 12.44 6.22
C TYR A 69 4.16 11.69 6.83
N VAL A 70 4.28 10.38 6.84
CA VAL A 70 3.37 9.45 7.51
C VAL A 70 3.92 9.19 8.92
N PRO A 71 3.07 9.10 9.97
CA PRO A 71 3.51 8.70 11.30
C PRO A 71 4.36 7.42 11.25
N GLU A 72 5.41 7.35 12.06
CA GLU A 72 6.34 6.19 12.17
C GLU A 72 7.27 5.98 10.97
N TRP A 73 7.07 6.69 9.85
CA TRP A 73 7.93 6.58 8.68
C TRP A 73 9.08 7.58 8.77
N ARG A 74 10.31 7.09 8.55
CA ARG A 74 11.52 7.92 8.65
C ARG A 74 11.64 8.92 7.50
N ASN A 75 11.20 8.52 6.31
CA ASN A 75 11.32 9.32 5.08
C ASN A 75 9.96 9.87 4.69
N GLY A 76 9.96 11.11 4.18
CA GLY A 76 8.77 11.73 3.60
C GLY A 76 8.59 11.33 2.14
N PHE A 77 7.35 11.32 1.68
CA PHE A 77 6.97 10.98 0.32
C PHE A 77 6.85 12.24 -0.55
N PRO A 78 7.54 12.30 -1.69
CA PRO A 78 7.31 13.34 -2.67
C PRO A 78 5.97 13.11 -3.40
N PRO A 79 5.35 14.16 -3.97
CA PRO A 79 4.04 14.08 -4.59
C PRO A 79 3.91 13.02 -5.70
N HIS A 80 4.98 12.77 -6.46
CA HIS A 80 4.98 11.78 -7.53
C HIS A 80 4.95 10.34 -6.99
N GLU A 81 5.56 10.07 -5.83
CA GLU A 81 5.48 8.76 -5.19
C GLU A 81 4.09 8.48 -4.64
N ILE A 82 3.46 9.48 -4.01
CA ILE A 82 2.06 9.38 -3.54
C ILE A 82 1.14 9.05 -4.71
N ARG A 83 1.32 9.73 -5.85
CA ARG A 83 0.57 9.43 -7.08
C ARG A 83 0.83 8.01 -7.59
N ALA A 84 2.08 7.55 -7.52
CA ALA A 84 2.47 6.21 -7.96
C ALA A 84 1.92 5.10 -7.04
N MET A 85 1.62 5.38 -5.77
CA MET A 85 1.10 4.38 -4.83
C MET A 85 -0.17 3.71 -5.32
N PHE A 86 -1.11 4.46 -5.90
CA PHE A 86 -2.35 3.91 -6.45
C PHE A 86 -2.07 2.81 -7.48
N TRP A 87 -1.20 3.09 -8.45
CA TRP A 87 -0.82 2.13 -9.50
C TRP A 87 -0.05 0.94 -8.93
N LYS A 88 0.83 1.17 -7.96
CA LYS A 88 1.56 0.10 -7.27
C LYS A 88 0.61 -0.85 -6.53
N VAL A 89 -0.40 -0.32 -5.84
CA VAL A 89 -1.42 -1.14 -5.15
C VAL A 89 -2.20 -1.99 -6.16
N GLN A 90 -2.63 -1.40 -7.27
CA GLN A 90 -3.32 -2.14 -8.34
C GLN A 90 -2.43 -3.25 -8.94
N GLN A 91 -1.15 -2.96 -9.16
CA GLN A 91 -0.19 -3.94 -9.65
C GLN A 91 -0.02 -5.10 -8.66
N LEU A 92 0.14 -4.79 -7.36
CA LEU A 92 0.24 -5.82 -6.32
C LEU A 92 -0.99 -6.73 -6.29
N TRP A 93 -2.19 -6.17 -6.42
CA TRP A 93 -3.43 -6.94 -6.48
C TRP A 93 -3.49 -7.86 -7.69
N SER A 94 -3.13 -7.34 -8.87
CA SER A 94 -3.08 -8.13 -10.10
C SER A 94 -2.09 -9.29 -9.98
N LEU A 95 -0.87 -9.02 -9.51
CA LEU A 95 0.16 -10.03 -9.32
C LEU A 95 -0.24 -11.07 -8.28
N GLN A 96 -0.86 -10.66 -7.18
CA GLN A 96 -1.35 -11.58 -6.15
C GLN A 96 -2.42 -12.53 -6.72
N ARG A 97 -3.34 -12.00 -7.55
CA ARG A 97 -4.36 -12.83 -8.20
C ARG A 97 -3.76 -13.79 -9.22
N GLU A 98 -2.79 -13.34 -10.00
CA GLU A 98 -2.08 -14.19 -10.96
C GLU A 98 -1.34 -15.34 -10.27
N ILE A 99 -0.64 -15.05 -9.15
CA ILE A 99 0.03 -16.07 -8.33
C ILE A 99 -0.97 -17.11 -7.82
N GLU A 100 -2.15 -16.68 -7.38
CA GLU A 100 -3.20 -17.60 -6.89
C GLU A 100 -3.68 -18.54 -8.01
N LEU A 101 -3.96 -18.00 -9.19
CA LEU A 101 -4.39 -18.78 -10.35
C LEU A 101 -3.30 -19.76 -10.82
N LEU A 102 -2.04 -19.32 -10.84
CA LEU A 102 -0.92 -20.18 -11.21
C LEU A 102 -0.74 -21.34 -10.22
N LYS A 103 -0.92 -21.09 -8.92
CA LYS A 103 -0.87 -22.16 -7.91
C LYS A 103 -1.98 -23.19 -8.11
N GLN A 104 -3.21 -22.74 -8.37
CA GLN A 104 -4.33 -23.64 -8.66
C GLN A 104 -4.10 -24.50 -9.91
N GLU A 105 -3.54 -23.90 -10.96
CA GLU A 105 -3.19 -24.64 -12.18
C GLU A 105 -2.07 -25.66 -11.95
N LEU A 106 -1.07 -25.33 -11.12
CA LEU A 106 -0.03 -26.29 -10.73
C LEU A 106 -0.61 -27.47 -9.96
N ASP A 107 -1.49 -27.21 -9.00
CA ASP A 107 -2.14 -28.27 -8.21
C ASP A 107 -2.96 -29.20 -9.12
N ARG A 108 -3.77 -28.63 -10.01
CA ARG A 108 -4.54 -29.39 -11.00
C ARG A 108 -3.65 -30.27 -11.89
N ARG A 109 -2.55 -29.72 -12.41
CA ARG A 109 -1.62 -30.49 -13.25
C ARG A 109 -0.95 -31.62 -12.49
N ASN A 110 -0.62 -31.41 -11.22
CA ASN A 110 -0.06 -32.47 -10.38
C ASN A 110 -1.07 -33.61 -10.19
N GLU A 111 -2.35 -33.31 -9.98
CA GLU A 111 -3.41 -34.32 -9.91
C GLU A 111 -3.57 -35.11 -11.22
N ASP A 112 -3.53 -34.41 -12.36
CA ASP A 112 -3.59 -35.04 -13.68
C ASP A 112 -2.39 -35.98 -13.91
N ILE A 113 -1.17 -35.54 -13.56
CA ILE A 113 0.05 -36.36 -13.65
C ILE A 113 -0.08 -37.61 -12.79
N ASN A 114 -0.47 -37.47 -11.52
CA ASN A 114 -0.66 -38.59 -10.60
C ASN A 114 -1.65 -39.61 -11.17
N THR A 115 -2.75 -39.14 -11.75
CA THR A 115 -3.78 -40.00 -12.38
C THR A 115 -3.21 -40.77 -13.57
N LEU A 116 -2.42 -40.11 -14.42
CA LEU A 116 -1.77 -40.73 -15.56
C LEU A 116 -0.73 -41.77 -15.14
N GLU A 117 0.07 -41.48 -14.11
CA GLU A 117 1.05 -42.42 -13.57
C GLU A 117 0.39 -43.71 -13.08
N VAL A 118 -0.73 -43.59 -12.35
CA VAL A 118 -1.52 -44.76 -11.90
C VAL A 118 -1.99 -45.59 -13.09
N ARG A 119 -2.53 -44.95 -14.15
CA ARG A 119 -2.99 -45.65 -15.36
C ARG A 119 -1.84 -46.34 -16.08
N VAL A 120 -0.69 -45.66 -16.24
CA VAL A 120 0.50 -46.24 -16.87
C VAL A 120 0.99 -47.47 -16.10
N HIS A 121 1.03 -47.40 -14.76
CA HIS A 121 1.40 -48.54 -13.93
C HIS A 121 0.44 -49.72 -14.08
N PHE A 122 -0.86 -49.46 -14.14
CA PHE A 122 -1.87 -50.49 -14.39
C PHE A 122 -1.65 -51.18 -15.74
N TYR A 123 -1.52 -50.42 -16.84
CA TYR A 123 -1.33 -50.99 -18.17
C TYR A 123 -0.02 -51.77 -18.30
N LYS A 124 1.08 -51.30 -17.67
CA LYS A 124 2.34 -52.06 -17.64
C LYS A 124 2.17 -53.42 -16.97
N ARG A 125 1.43 -53.49 -15.85
CA ARG A 125 1.14 -54.75 -15.16
C ARG A 125 0.28 -55.67 -16.03
N GLN A 126 -0.78 -55.13 -16.65
CA GLN A 126 -1.65 -55.89 -17.53
C GLN A 126 -0.88 -56.48 -18.73
N LEU A 127 -0.08 -55.67 -19.42
CA LEU A 127 0.76 -56.11 -20.55
C LEU A 127 1.72 -57.24 -20.14
N THR A 128 2.32 -57.13 -18.95
CA THR A 128 3.21 -58.18 -18.42
C THR A 128 2.47 -59.49 -18.20
N LEU A 129 1.24 -59.43 -17.67
CA LEU A 129 0.39 -60.61 -17.46
C LEU A 129 -0.04 -61.22 -18.79
N GLU A 130 -0.53 -60.42 -19.73
CA GLU A 130 -0.93 -60.86 -21.07
C GLU A 130 0.24 -61.54 -21.80
N SER A 131 1.43 -60.96 -21.73
CA SER A 131 2.65 -61.55 -22.32
C SER A 131 2.97 -62.91 -21.70
N ARG A 132 2.87 -63.05 -20.37
CA ARG A 132 3.07 -64.33 -19.68
C ARG A 132 2.02 -65.37 -20.06
N PHE A 133 0.74 -64.96 -20.14
CA PHE A 133 -0.33 -65.85 -20.59
C PHE A 133 -0.11 -66.32 -22.03
N GLY A 134 0.30 -65.43 -22.93
CA GLY A 134 0.64 -65.78 -24.30
C GLY A 134 1.73 -66.86 -24.38
N LEU A 135 2.82 -66.70 -23.62
CA LEU A 135 3.90 -67.69 -23.55
C LEU A 135 3.45 -69.04 -22.99
N ILE A 136 2.52 -69.04 -22.02
CA ILE A 136 1.97 -70.28 -21.47
C ILE A 136 1.09 -70.98 -22.51
N LEU A 137 0.22 -70.24 -23.19
CA LEU A 137 -0.66 -70.79 -24.22
C LEU A 137 0.15 -71.37 -25.39
N GLU A 138 1.20 -70.68 -25.84
CA GLU A 138 2.13 -71.17 -26.86
C GLU A 138 2.72 -72.54 -26.49
N ARG A 139 3.08 -72.76 -25.21
CA ARG A 139 3.63 -74.04 -24.72
C ARG A 139 2.61 -75.15 -24.57
N ILE A 140 1.32 -74.85 -24.52
CA ILE A 140 0.24 -75.85 -24.34
C ILE A 140 -0.28 -76.33 -25.69
N PHE A 141 -0.30 -75.44 -26.70
CA PHE A 141 -0.88 -75.71 -28.02
C PHE A 141 0.15 -76.06 -29.10
N ILE A 142 1.45 -76.11 -28.77
CA ILE A 142 2.55 -76.69 -29.56
C ILE A 142 3.02 -77.96 -28.86
#